data_AF-W1Y1S8-F1
#
_entry.id   AF-W1Y1S8-F1
#
_cell.length_a   1.000
_cell.length_b   1.000
_cell.length_c   1.000
_cell.angle_alpha   90.00
_cell.angle_beta   90.00
_cell.angle_gamma   90.00
#
_symmetry.space_group_name_H-M   'P 1'
#
loop_
_entity.id
_entity.type
_entity.pdbx_description
1 polymer ?
#
loop_
_entity_poly.entity_id
_entity_poly.type
_entity_poly.pdbx_seq_one_letter_code
_entity_poly.pdbx_strand_id
1 'polypeptide(L)'
;QGRGSCWLQKVKPELLVVTFGKGFGVSGAAVLCSSTVADYLLQFARHLIYSTSMPPAQAQALRASLAVIRSEEGDARREKLAALITRFRAGVQDLPFTLADSCSAIQPLIVG
;
A
#
# COMPACT_ATOMS: atom_id res chain seq x y z
N GLN A 1 -10.46 5.24 1.50
CA GLN A 1 -9.05 5.56 1.89
C GLN A 1 -8.28 4.27 2.26
N GLY A 2 -7.18 3.95 1.56
CA GLY A 2 -6.35 2.75 1.84
C GLY A 2 -5.41 2.93 3.03
N ARG A 3 -5.95 2.93 4.26
CA ARG A 3 -5.24 3.33 5.49
C ARG A 3 -4.25 2.29 6.06
N GLY A 4 -4.23 1.07 5.51
CA GLY A 4 -3.26 0.03 5.84
C GLY A 4 -3.44 -0.61 7.22
N SER A 5 -2.50 -1.50 7.57
CA SER A 5 -2.54 -2.32 8.79
C SER A 5 -2.36 -1.49 10.07
N CYS A 6 -1.50 -0.46 10.05
CA CYS A 6 -1.29 0.42 11.21
C CYS A 6 -2.60 1.07 11.66
N TRP A 7 -3.42 1.54 10.71
CA TRP A 7 -4.74 2.08 11.01
C TRP A 7 -5.69 1.04 11.60
N LEU A 8 -5.76 -0.15 11.00
CA LEU A 8 -6.60 -1.26 11.49
C LEU A 8 -6.23 -1.66 12.92
N GLN A 9 -4.93 -1.68 13.23
CA GLN A 9 -4.39 -2.02 14.55
C GLN A 9 -4.37 -0.83 15.52
N LYS A 10 -4.85 0.35 15.11
CA LYS A 10 -4.83 1.61 15.90
C LYS A 10 -3.43 1.99 16.38
N VAL A 11 -2.40 1.67 15.60
CA VAL A 11 -1.01 2.02 15.87
C VAL A 11 -0.64 3.26 15.06
N LYS A 12 -0.07 4.26 15.73
CA LYS A 12 0.58 5.40 15.08
C LYS A 12 2.08 5.14 15.04
N PRO A 13 2.65 4.75 13.89
CA PRO A 13 4.08 4.53 13.79
C PRO A 13 4.86 5.85 13.81
N GLU A 14 6.04 5.83 14.42
CA GLU A 14 7.03 6.91 14.37
C GLU A 14 7.67 7.01 12.98
N LEU A 15 7.83 5.86 12.32
CA LEU A 15 8.32 5.70 10.96
C LEU A 15 7.35 4.85 10.15
N LEU A 16 6.71 5.44 9.13
CA LEU A 16 5.85 4.70 8.21
C LEU A 16 6.49 4.66 6.81
N VAL A 17 6.88 3.46 6.39
CA VAL A 17 7.40 3.22 5.04
C VAL A 17 6.25 2.90 4.10
N VAL A 18 6.18 3.63 2.98
CA VAL A 18 5.12 3.47 1.97
C VAL A 18 5.80 3.24 0.62
N THR A 19 5.31 2.26 -0.15
CA THR A 19 5.76 2.03 -1.52
C THR A 19 4.70 2.47 -2.52
N PHE A 20 5.14 3.04 -3.63
CA PHE A 20 4.28 3.47 -4.72
C PHE A 20 4.11 2.38 -5.81
N GLY A 21 4.87 1.28 -5.70
CA GLY A 21 4.87 0.13 -6.62
C GLY A 21 3.65 -0.78 -6.58
N LYS A 22 2.69 -0.54 -5.68
CA LYS A 22 1.55 -1.44 -5.43
C LYS A 22 0.23 -0.74 -5.74
N GLY A 23 -0.57 -0.44 -4.72
CA GLY A 23 -1.88 0.20 -4.89
C GLY A 23 -1.84 1.57 -5.58
N PHE A 24 -0.68 2.23 -5.61
CA PHE A 24 -0.45 3.48 -6.34
C PHE A 24 -0.15 3.28 -7.84
N GLY A 25 0.27 2.08 -8.27
CA GLY A 25 0.53 1.78 -9.68
C GLY A 25 1.66 2.58 -10.34
N VAL A 26 2.57 3.17 -9.56
CA VAL A 26 3.75 3.90 -10.06
C VAL A 26 5.02 3.29 -9.46
N SER A 27 6.14 4.00 -9.38
CA SER A 27 7.35 3.50 -8.72
C SER A 27 7.91 4.54 -7.73
N GLY A 28 8.76 4.06 -6.82
CA GLY A 28 9.29 4.80 -5.68
C GLY A 28 8.71 4.38 -4.34
N ALA A 29 9.19 5.05 -3.30
CA ALA A 29 8.76 4.87 -1.91
C ALA A 29 8.94 6.19 -1.13
N ALA A 30 8.36 6.25 0.06
CA ALA A 30 8.55 7.35 1.00
C ALA A 30 8.63 6.82 2.43
N VAL A 31 9.31 7.59 3.28
CA VAL A 31 9.29 7.43 4.74
C VAL A 31 8.53 8.62 5.31
N LEU A 32 7.41 8.35 5.98
CA LEU A 32 6.64 9.36 6.71
C LEU A 32 7.09 9.33 8.17
N CYS A 33 7.59 10.45 8.66
CA CYS A 33 8.20 10.57 9.99
C CYS A 33 8.10 12.02 10.51
N SER A 34 8.64 12.29 11.70
CA SER A 34 8.78 13.66 12.20
C SER A 34 9.80 14.46 11.39
N SER A 35 9.72 15.79 11.43
CA SER A 35 10.66 16.68 10.75
C SER A 35 12.11 16.43 11.20
N THR A 36 12.35 16.30 12.50
CA THR A 36 13.68 16.01 13.06
C THR A 36 14.28 14.73 12.49
N VAL A 37 13.47 13.69 12.30
CA VAL A 37 13.94 12.43 11.71
C VAL A 37 14.15 12.57 10.19
N ALA A 38 13.29 13.32 9.50
CA ALA A 38 13.48 13.61 8.09
C ALA A 38 14.79 14.39 7.84
N ASP A 39 15.07 15.42 8.64
CA ASP A 39 16.30 16.21 8.56
C ASP A 39 17.54 15.34 8.81
N TYR A 40 17.47 14.47 9.83
CA TYR A 40 18.53 13.50 10.09
C TYR A 40 18.77 12.57 8.89
N LEU A 41 17.71 12.00 8.31
CA LEU A 41 17.83 11.12 7.14
C LEU A 41 18.41 11.86 5.93
N LEU A 42 18.00 13.11 5.69
CA LEU A 42 18.53 13.94 4.61
C LEU A 42 20.02 14.24 4.77
N GLN A 43 20.51 14.37 6.01
CA GLN A 43 21.91 14.69 6.30
C GLN A 43 22.83 13.46 6.36
N PHE A 44 22.33 12.31 6.83
CA PHE A 44 23.18 11.16 7.16
C PHE A 44 22.90 9.90 6.32
N ALA A 45 21.75 9.78 5.66
CA ALA A 45 21.43 8.57 4.89
C ALA A 45 22.13 8.59 3.52
N ARG A 46 23.32 7.99 3.45
CA ARG A 46 24.13 7.90 2.20
C ARG A 46 23.34 7.34 1.01
N HIS A 47 22.44 6.38 1.25
CA HIS A 47 21.60 5.78 0.20
C HIS A 47 20.55 6.75 -0.37
N LEU A 48 20.17 7.78 0.38
CA LEU A 48 19.31 8.86 -0.12
C LEU A 48 20.15 9.95 -0.80
N ILE A 49 21.25 10.36 -0.17
CA ILE A 49 22.11 11.47 -0.60
C ILE A 49 22.80 11.16 -1.93
N TYR A 50 23.30 9.94 -2.11
CA TYR A 50 24.06 9.53 -3.30
C TYR A 50 23.21 8.71 -4.28
N SER A 51 21.90 8.99 -4.34
CA SER A 51 20.97 8.39 -5.30
C SER A 51 20.37 9.46 -6.20
N THR A 52 20.02 9.08 -7.43
CA THR A 52 19.26 9.95 -8.33
C THR A 52 17.85 10.17 -7.76
N SER A 53 17.43 11.43 -7.69
CA SER A 53 16.08 11.81 -7.25
C SER A 53 14.98 11.27 -8.18
N MET A 54 13.77 11.14 -7.63
CA MET A 54 12.59 10.78 -8.39
C MET A 54 12.38 11.73 -9.58
N PRO A 55 12.17 11.22 -10.81
CA PRO A 55 11.88 12.06 -11.97
C PRO A 55 10.60 12.89 -11.76
N PRO A 56 10.54 14.16 -12.21
CA PRO A 56 9.35 15.01 -12.04
C PRO A 56 8.06 14.41 -12.62
N ALA A 57 8.17 13.73 -13.78
CA ALA A 57 7.03 13.04 -14.39
C ALA A 57 6.45 11.95 -13.48
N GLN A 58 7.30 11.24 -12.74
CA GLN A 58 6.88 10.21 -11.79
C GLN A 58 6.22 10.83 -10.56
N ALA A 59 6.73 11.96 -10.06
CA ALA A 59 6.08 12.70 -8.98
C ALA A 59 4.68 13.19 -9.39
N GLN A 60 4.52 13.63 -10.63
CA GLN A 60 3.22 14.04 -11.17
C GLN A 60 2.26 12.86 -11.33
N ALA A 61 2.74 11.71 -11.81
CA ALA A 61 1.95 10.48 -11.90
C ALA A 61 1.50 10.00 -10.51
N LEU A 62 2.39 10.07 -9.51
CA LEU A 62 2.06 9.77 -8.12
C LEU A 62 0.96 10.71 -7.59
N ARG A 63 1.06 12.01 -7.87
CA ARG A 63 0.05 13.00 -7.47
C ARG A 63 -1.32 12.69 -8.09
N ALA A 64 -1.37 12.36 -9.37
CA ALA A 64 -2.61 11.96 -10.05
C ALA A 64 -3.18 10.65 -9.48
N SER A 65 -2.34 9.65 -9.27
CA SER A 65 -2.73 8.38 -8.64
C SER A 65 -3.32 8.59 -7.24
N LEU A 66 -2.70 9.44 -6.42
CA LEU A 66 -3.23 9.79 -5.10
C LEU A 66 -4.60 10.45 -5.17
N ALA A 67 -4.84 11.31 -6.17
CA ALA A 67 -6.14 11.96 -6.38
C ALA A 67 -7.23 10.92 -6.68
N VAL A 68 -6.96 9.96 -7.57
CA VAL A 68 -7.89 8.84 -7.87
C VAL A 68 -8.12 7.96 -6.64
N ILE A 69 -7.07 7.63 -5.89
CA ILE A 69 -7.20 6.80 -4.68
C ILE A 69 -8.14 7.44 -3.65
N ARG A 70 -8.15 8.78 -3.57
CA ARG A 70 -8.95 9.57 -2.63
C ARG A 70 -10.33 9.96 -3.15
N SER A 71 -10.64 9.70 -4.42
CA SER A 71 -11.95 10.00 -5.01
C SER A 71 -12.96 8.86 -4.80
N GLU A 72 -14.21 9.13 -5.18
CA GLU A 72 -15.28 8.14 -5.23
C GLU A 72 -14.92 6.94 -6.12
N GLU A 73 -14.19 7.16 -7.22
CA GLU A 73 -13.68 6.09 -8.07
C GLU A 73 -12.76 5.15 -7.27
N GLY A 74 -11.88 5.72 -6.44
CA GLY A 74 -11.04 4.95 -5.54
C GLY A 74 -11.84 4.13 -4.53
N ASP A 75 -12.95 4.66 -4.00
CA ASP A 75 -13.85 3.93 -3.11
C ASP A 75 -14.59 2.81 -3.83
N ALA A 76 -15.15 3.06 -5.01
CA ALA A 76 -15.81 2.04 -5.85
C ALA A 76 -14.84 0.90 -6.23
N ARG A 77 -13.58 1.20 -6.52
CA ARG A 77 -12.55 0.17 -6.78
C ARG A 77 -12.28 -0.71 -5.55
N ARG A 78 -12.33 -0.15 -4.33
CA ARG A 78 -12.17 -0.91 -3.07
C ARG A 78 -13.39 -1.77 -2.77
N GLU A 79 -14.59 -1.26 -3.00
CA GLU A 79 -15.83 -2.04 -2.86
C GLU A 79 -15.86 -3.22 -3.83
N LYS A 80 -15.49 -2.98 -5.09
CA LYS A 80 -15.35 -4.04 -6.09
C LYS A 80 -14.33 -5.09 -5.66
N LEU A 81 -13.19 -4.68 -5.11
CA LEU A 81 -12.19 -5.61 -4.58
C LEU A 81 -12.77 -6.48 -3.45
N ALA A 82 -13.50 -5.88 -2.52
CA ALA A 82 -14.16 -6.62 -1.44
C ALA A 82 -15.16 -7.66 -1.99
N ALA A 83 -15.98 -7.29 -2.98
CA ALA A 83 -16.90 -8.22 -3.63
C ALA A 83 -16.17 -9.38 -4.34
N LEU A 84 -15.04 -9.10 -5.00
CA LEU A 84 -14.21 -10.12 -5.64
C LEU A 84 -13.58 -11.08 -4.62
N ILE A 85 -13.14 -10.56 -3.47
CA ILE A 85 -12.63 -11.38 -2.37
C ILE A 85 -13.74 -12.32 -1.86
N THR A 86 -14.94 -11.81 -1.59
CA THR A 86 -16.08 -12.63 -1.17
C THR A 86 -16.39 -13.73 -2.17
N ARG A 87 -16.44 -13.38 -3.46
CA ARG A 87 -16.66 -14.36 -4.54
C ARG A 87 -15.56 -15.43 -4.59
N PHE A 88 -14.30 -15.03 -4.48
CA PHE A 88 -13.17 -15.97 -4.45
C PHE A 88 -13.27 -16.93 -3.27
N ARG A 89 -13.50 -16.39 -2.05
CA ARG A 89 -13.64 -17.18 -0.83
C ARG A 89 -14.78 -18.20 -0.93
N ALA A 90 -15.93 -17.81 -1.45
CA ALA A 90 -17.04 -18.74 -1.70
C ALA A 90 -16.67 -19.83 -2.72
N GLY A 91 -15.97 -19.47 -3.79
CA GLY A 91 -15.60 -20.43 -4.85
C GLY A 91 -14.55 -21.46 -4.45
N VAL A 92 -13.74 -21.20 -3.41
CA VAL A 92 -12.72 -22.15 -2.95
C VAL A 92 -13.17 -23.02 -1.77
N GLN A 93 -14.35 -22.76 -1.19
CA GLN A 93 -14.84 -23.49 -0.01
C GLN A 93 -14.97 -25.00 -0.21
N ASP A 94 -15.33 -25.43 -1.42
CA ASP A 94 -15.55 -26.85 -1.74
C ASP A 94 -14.29 -27.56 -2.29
N LEU A 95 -13.16 -26.85 -2.36
CA LEU A 95 -11.91 -27.42 -2.84
C LEU A 95 -11.14 -28.09 -1.70
N PRO A 96 -10.30 -29.11 -1.98
CA PRO A 96 -9.48 -29.78 -0.97
C PRO A 96 -8.24 -28.95 -0.58
N PHE A 97 -8.40 -27.65 -0.40
CA PHE A 97 -7.32 -26.70 -0.10
C PHE A 97 -7.64 -25.91 1.17
N THR A 98 -6.58 -25.50 1.89
CA THR A 98 -6.75 -24.73 3.12
C THR A 98 -6.64 -23.24 2.82
N LEU A 99 -7.75 -22.51 2.93
CA LEU A 99 -7.75 -21.05 2.85
C LEU A 99 -7.37 -20.46 4.22
N ALA A 100 -6.30 -19.66 4.27
CA ALA A 100 -5.90 -18.98 5.50
C ALA A 100 -6.93 -17.89 5.88
N ASP A 101 -7.09 -17.64 7.18
CA ASP A 101 -7.89 -16.50 7.62
C ASP A 101 -7.18 -15.19 7.26
N SER A 102 -7.86 -14.35 6.49
CA SER A 102 -7.32 -13.08 6.00
C SER A 102 -8.44 -12.08 5.76
N CYS A 103 -8.41 -11.00 6.54
CA CYS A 103 -9.27 -9.84 6.35
C CYS A 103 -8.66 -8.80 5.39
N SER A 104 -7.62 -9.17 4.63
CA SER A 104 -6.89 -8.27 3.73
C SER A 104 -7.20 -8.53 2.25
N ALA A 105 -6.67 -7.69 1.36
CA ALA A 105 -6.77 -7.92 -0.08
C ALA A 105 -6.03 -9.18 -0.57
N ILE A 106 -5.14 -9.73 0.24
CA ILE A 106 -4.39 -10.94 -0.05
C ILE A 106 -5.14 -12.12 0.56
N GLN A 107 -5.46 -13.14 -0.24
CA GLN A 107 -6.22 -14.32 0.18
C GLN A 107 -5.35 -15.58 -0.04
N PRO A 108 -4.58 -16.02 0.97
CA PRO A 108 -3.65 -17.14 0.80
C PRO A 108 -4.39 -18.48 0.77
N LEU A 109 -4.18 -19.26 -0.30
CA LEU A 109 -4.70 -20.62 -0.45
C LEU A 109 -3.52 -21.61 -0.41
N ILE A 110 -3.52 -22.49 0.58
CA ILE A 110 -2.48 -23.50 0.81
C ILE A 110 -2.91 -24.77 0.07
N VAL A 111 -2.05 -25.23 -0.84
CA VAL A 111 -2.31 -26.37 -1.74
C VAL A 111 -1.50 -27.63 -1.42
N GLY A 112 -0.67 -27.58 -0.37
CA GLY A 112 0.22 -28.63 0.13
C GLY A 112 1.02 -28.13 1.31
#